data_AF-A0A2M7K1T4-F1
#
_entry.id   AF-A0A2M7K1T4-F1
#
_cell.length_a   1.000
_cell.length_b   1.000
_cell.length_c   1.000
_cell.angle_alpha   90.00
_cell.angle_beta   90.00
_cell.angle_gamma   90.00
#
_symmetry.space_group_name_H-M   'P 1'
#
loop_
_entity.id
_entity.type
_entity.pdbx_description
1 polymer ?
#
loop_
_entity_poly.entity_id
_entity_poly.type
_entity_poly.pdbx_seq_one_letter_code
_entity_poly.pdbx_strand_id
1 'polypeptide(L)' 'MNARLCSRLEMGILAELRCPDVEMRIAILEMKAAAEQADIPRDVLEFLATRIESNIRVLEGALFKICAYFGGRDHS' A
#
# COMPACT_ATOMS: atom_id res chain seq x y z
N MET A 1 1.86 23.96 -31.71
CA MET A 1 0.83 23.61 -30.71
C MET A 1 1.26 22.32 -30.02
N ASN A 2 1.39 22.32 -28.69
CA ASN A 2 2.20 21.39 -27.91
C ASN A 2 1.44 20.10 -27.52
N ALA A 3 1.30 19.14 -28.45
CA ALA A 3 0.54 17.89 -28.27
C ALA A 3 1.06 16.93 -27.17
N ARG A 4 2.28 17.15 -26.67
CA ARG A 4 2.90 16.29 -25.64
C ARG A 4 2.37 16.56 -24.22
N LEU A 5 1.82 17.75 -23.96
CA LEU A 5 1.25 18.10 -22.66
C LEU A 5 -0.12 17.45 -22.43
N CYS A 6 -0.95 17.33 -23.48
CA CYS A 6 -2.25 16.65 -23.39
C CYS A 6 -2.08 15.15 -23.09
N SER A 7 -1.11 14.48 -23.71
CA SER A 7 -0.85 13.04 -23.47
C SER A 7 -0.38 12.73 -22.04
N ARG A 8 0.42 13.61 -21.41
CA ARG A 8 0.78 13.45 -19.98
C ARG A 8 -0.39 13.70 -19.04
N LEU A 9 -1.28 14.62 -19.41
CA LEU A 9 -2.51 14.88 -18.64
C LEU A 9 -3.51 13.73 -18.81
N GLU A 10 -3.67 13.18 -20.01
CA GLU A 10 -4.54 12.03 -20.29
C GLU A 10 -4.06 10.76 -19.58
N MET A 11 -2.76 10.44 -19.59
CA MET A 11 -2.22 9.33 -18.79
C MET A 11 -2.27 9.60 -17.28
N GLY A 12 -2.23 10.86 -16.84
CA GLY A 12 -2.35 11.26 -15.44
C GLY A 12 -3.79 11.32 -14.91
N ILE A 13 -4.79 11.46 -15.80
CA ILE A 13 -6.23 11.54 -15.49
C ILE A 13 -6.92 10.18 -15.70
N LEU A 14 -6.41 9.32 -16.61
CA LEU A 14 -6.84 7.92 -16.74
C LEU A 14 -6.22 6.99 -15.68
N ALA A 15 -5.28 7.51 -14.88
CA ALA A 15 -5.05 7.03 -13.53
C ALA A 15 -6.25 7.43 -12.64
N GLU A 16 -7.45 7.05 -13.06
CA GLU A 16 -8.51 6.68 -12.14
C GLU A 16 -7.89 5.61 -11.24
N LEU A 17 -7.24 6.08 -10.19
CA LEU A 17 -6.67 5.33 -9.09
C LEU A 17 -7.88 4.80 -8.34
N ARG A 18 -8.60 3.85 -8.95
CA ARG A 18 -9.67 3.13 -8.28
C ARG A 18 -9.04 2.60 -7.02
N CYS A 19 -9.57 3.05 -5.89
CA CYS A 19 -9.09 2.59 -4.59
C CYS A 19 -9.12 1.05 -4.66
N PRO A 20 -7.97 0.38 -4.49
CA PRO A 20 -7.92 -1.07 -4.53
C PRO A 20 -8.98 -1.59 -3.56
N ASP A 21 -9.74 -2.61 -3.95
CA ASP A 21 -10.68 -3.24 -3.04
C ASP A 21 -9.96 -3.87 -1.84
N VAL A 22 -10.73 -4.31 -0.85
CA VAL A 22 -10.16 -4.87 0.40
C VAL A 22 -9.19 -6.01 0.10
N GLU A 23 -9.54 -6.92 -0.82
CA GLU A 23 -8.71 -8.07 -1.21
C GLU A 23 -7.39 -7.62 -1.82
N MET A 24 -7.43 -6.65 -2.74
CA MET A 24 -6.24 -6.10 -3.36
C MET A 24 -5.37 -5.34 -2.36
N ARG A 25 -5.98 -4.63 -1.39
CA ARG A 25 -5.24 -4.01 -0.28
C ARG A 25 -4.54 -5.06 0.57
N ILE A 26 -5.20 -6.16 0.92
CA ILE A 26 -4.59 -7.27 1.67
C ILE A 26 -3.40 -7.85 0.91
N ALA A 27 -3.56 -8.14 -0.38
CA ALA A 27 -2.47 -8.69 -1.20
C ALA A 27 -1.25 -7.74 -1.28
N ILE A 28 -1.49 -6.43 -1.40
CA ILE A 28 -0.42 -5.42 -1.37
C ILE A 28 0.28 -5.40 -0.01
N LEU A 29 -0.47 -5.50 1.08
CA LEU A 29 0.07 -5.53 2.43
C LEU A 29 0.90 -6.79 2.70
N GLU A 30 0.41 -7.97 2.28
CA GLU A 30 1.14 -9.25 2.39
C GLU A 30 2.47 -9.19 1.63
N MET A 31 2.45 -8.70 0.39
CA MET A 31 3.67 -8.54 -0.43
C MET A 31 4.69 -7.61 0.26
N LYS A 32 4.24 -6.49 0.83
CA LYS A 32 5.11 -5.54 1.53
C LYS A 32 5.62 -6.10 2.86
N ALA A 33 4.78 -6.77 3.65
CA ALA A 33 5.19 -7.42 4.89
C ALA A 33 6.30 -8.47 4.64
N ALA A 34 6.13 -9.29 3.61
CA ALA A 34 7.12 -10.27 3.20
C ALA A 34 8.44 -9.63 2.74
N ALA A 35 8.39 -8.50 2.03
CA ALA A 35 9.58 -7.76 1.62
C ALA A 35 10.37 -7.21 2.82
N GLU A 36 9.65 -6.80 3.88
CA GLU A 36 10.24 -6.35 5.14
C GLU A 36 10.63 -7.52 6.06
N GLN A 37 10.49 -8.78 5.61
CA GLN A 37 10.75 -9.99 6.40
C GLN A 37 9.98 -10.01 7.73
N ALA A 38 8.83 -9.35 7.78
CA ALA A 38 7.98 -9.28 8.95
C ALA A 38 6.90 -10.37 8.85
N ASP A 39 6.90 -11.29 9.81
CA ASP A 39 5.85 -12.29 9.95
C ASP A 39 4.61 -11.66 10.61
N ILE A 40 3.80 -10.99 9.79
CA ILE A 40 2.58 -10.32 10.24
C ILE A 40 1.39 -11.26 10.01
N PRO A 41 0.64 -11.60 11.06
CA PRO A 41 -0.59 -12.38 10.93
C PRO A 41 -1.58 -11.77 9.94
N ARG A 42 -2.20 -12.62 9.11
CA ARG A 42 -3.12 -12.18 8.05
C ARG A 42 -4.32 -11.39 8.57
N ASP A 43 -4.85 -11.75 9.73
CA ASP A 43 -5.95 -11.05 10.40
C ASP A 43 -5.60 -9.58 10.73
N VAL A 44 -4.34 -9.29 11.04
CA VAL A 44 -3.83 -7.92 11.22
C VAL A 44 -3.83 -7.15 9.90
N LEU A 45 -3.43 -7.80 8.80
CA LEU A 45 -3.43 -7.20 7.46
C LEU A 45 -4.86 -6.94 6.96
N GLU A 46 -5.77 -7.88 7.19
CA GLU A 46 -7.20 -7.74 6.92
C GLU A 46 -7.83 -6.59 7.73
N PHE A 47 -7.47 -6.48 9.01
CA PHE A 47 -7.89 -5.36 9.85
C PHE A 47 -7.39 -4.01 9.30
N LEU A 48 -6.14 -3.91 8.86
CA LEU A 48 -5.61 -2.68 8.26
C LEU A 48 -6.32 -2.33 6.95
N ALA A 49 -6.50 -3.32 6.08
CA ALA A 49 -7.12 -3.17 4.78
C ALA A 49 -8.59 -2.75 4.88
N THR A 50 -9.33 -3.24 5.86
CA THR A 50 -10.74 -2.87 6.10
C THR A 50 -10.90 -1.52 6.80
N ARG A 51 -9.90 -1.09 7.59
CA ARG A 51 -9.96 0.19 8.32
C ARG A 51 -9.44 1.39 7.55
N ILE A 52 -8.54 1.20 6.58
CA ILE A 52 -7.89 2.30 5.85
C ILE A 52 -8.14 2.14 4.35
N GLU A 53 -9.26 2.71 3.88
CA GLU A 53 -9.73 2.52 2.50
C GLU A 53 -9.36 3.67 1.56
N SER A 54 -9.27 4.89 2.10
CA SER A 54 -9.31 6.13 1.30
C SER A 54 -7.93 6.72 1.00
N ASN A 55 -6.89 6.28 1.72
CA ASN A 55 -5.56 6.89 1.64
C ASN A 55 -4.45 5.84 1.75
N ILE A 56 -3.94 5.43 0.59
CA ILE A 56 -2.88 4.41 0.49
C ILE A 56 -1.63 4.77 1.30
N ARG A 57 -1.29 6.06 1.43
CA ARG A 57 -0.13 6.51 2.21
C ARG A 57 -0.31 6.28 3.70
N VAL A 58 -1.54 6.47 4.21
CA VAL A 58 -1.86 6.17 5.62
C VAL A 58 -1.79 4.66 5.87
N LEU A 59 -2.29 3.87 4.92
CA LEU A 59 -2.24 2.41 4.99
C LEU A 59 -0.78 1.90 5.02
N GLU A 60 0.06 2.42 4.14
CA GLU A 60 1.49 2.09 4.10
C GLU A 60 2.22 2.52 5.37
N GLY A 61 1.92 3.71 5.91
CA GLY A 61 2.49 4.17 7.17
C GLY A 61 2.09 3.34 8.38
N ALA A 62 0.86 2.81 8.39
CA ALA A 62 0.40 1.87 9.42
C ALA A 62 1.11 0.52 9.32
N LEU A 63 1.22 -0.03 8.10
CA LEU A 63 1.98 -1.25 7.84
C LEU A 63 3.43 -1.11 8.29
N PHE A 64 4.11 -0.02 7.91
CA PHE A 64 5.52 0.20 8.27
C PHE A 64 5.75 0.16 9.79
N LYS A 65 4.86 0.77 10.58
CA LYS A 65 4.95 0.72 12.05
C LYS A 65 4.79 -0.70 12.59
N ILE A 66 3.91 -1.49 11.97
CA ILE A 66 3.66 -2.89 12.35
C ILE A 66 4.87 -3.73 11.95
N CYS A 67 5.41 -3.57 10.74
CA CYS A 67 6.66 -4.21 10.33
C CYS A 67 7.81 -3.89 11.31
N ALA A 68 7.94 -2.65 11.77
CA ALA A 68 8.96 -2.29 12.76
C ALA A 68 8.74 -2.95 14.13
N TYR A 69 7.49 -3.24 14.51
CA TYR A 69 7.16 -3.96 15.74
C TYR A 69 7.44 -5.47 15.63
N PHE A 70 7.06 -6.08 14.50
CA PHE A 70 7.21 -7.53 14.26
C PHE A 70 8.63 -7.92 13.80
N GLY A 71 9.27 -7.10 12.96
CA GLY A 71 10.62 -7.27 12.42
C GLY A 71 11.71 -6.53 13.21
N GLY A 72 11.37 -5.98 14.38
CA GLY A 72 12.29 -5.16 15.16
C GLY A 72 13.44 -5.96 15.80
N ARG A 73 14.57 -6.11 15.10
CA ARG A 73 15.90 -5.57 15.52
C ARG A 73 17.19 -6.04 14.81
N ASP A 74 17.17 -6.68 13.63
CA ASP A 74 18.43 -7.16 13.02
C ASP A 74 19.00 -6.29 11.87
N HIS A 75 18.96 -4.96 12.02
CA HIS A 75 19.74 -4.04 11.16
C HIS A 75 20.81 -3.30 11.99
N SER A 76 21.68 -4.07 12.67
CA SER A 76 22.98 -3.57 13.20
C SER A 76 24.05 -3.61 12.12
#